data_AF-A0A521U9C8-F1
#
_entry.id   AF-A0A521U9C8-F1
#
_cell.length_a   1.000
_cell.length_b   1.000
_cell.length_c   1.000
_cell.angle_alpha   90.00
_cell.angle_beta   90.00
_cell.angle_gamma   90.00
#
_symmetry.space_group_name_H-M   'P 1'
#
loop_
_entity.id
_entity.type
_entity.pdbx_description
1 polymer ?
#
loop_
_entity_poly.entity_id
_entity_poly.type
_entity_poly.pdbx_seq_one_letter_code
_entity_poly.pdbx_strand_id
1 'polypeptide(L)'
;MRRLRRPAVVPPTLADKGIRERDLLVMQPARRSKPASHWTEPDVRGALRAMQGWVCAYCLKDLADGDEVEHFRPKAQSLYWWLAYEFTNYFLACHGCNSPTNKGTRFPIEEGSARVVYETRDTLDAEGRLFADPSLDPVDEWFHVDLFRLDGLIKLEVRPQVVRGTVDRTRAQRTIDDLRLNLDPDVTQPRHRAFVDASKLHERNDILELRRRASRFQPQGLTYLAYLKDFLPEVSLPTSDEELSWFLAEVNRKVTEYDRLCRDGQADRQSDRRFEEILWMLAAFWVDPPALDVSRIEAWMDGHGFIALVGPLRDRLLPSAMLPRDTRRP
;
A
#
# COMPACT_ATOMS: atom_id res chain seq x y z
N MET A 1 1.97 9.96 -1.67
CA MET A 1 1.96 8.95 -0.60
C MET A 1 0.97 9.34 0.47
N ARG A 2 0.30 8.36 1.08
CA ARG A 2 -0.53 8.51 2.28
C ARG A 2 -0.05 7.48 3.30
N ARG A 3 -0.23 7.72 4.60
CA ARG A 3 0.14 6.73 5.62
C ARG A 3 -0.68 5.45 5.44
N LEU A 4 0.00 4.30 5.48
CA LEU A 4 -0.60 2.98 5.34
C LEU A 4 -0.56 2.23 6.68
N ARG A 5 -1.70 1.70 7.11
CA ARG A 5 -1.77 0.84 8.31
C ARG A 5 -1.70 -0.61 7.85
N ARG A 6 -0.56 -1.25 8.10
CA ARG A 6 -0.40 -2.67 7.82
C ARG A 6 -1.31 -3.49 8.76
N PRO A 7 -2.16 -4.39 8.24
CA PRO A 7 -2.95 -5.27 9.08
C PRO A 7 -2.05 -6.16 9.93
N ALA A 8 -2.41 -6.36 11.20
CA ALA A 8 -1.72 -7.22 12.16
C ALA A 8 -1.99 -8.73 11.93
N VAL A 9 -1.87 -9.16 10.68
CA VAL A 9 -2.09 -10.55 10.24
C VAL A 9 -0.87 -11.08 9.50
N VAL A 10 -0.77 -12.40 9.42
CA VAL A 10 0.23 -13.11 8.62
C VAL A 10 -0.51 -14.01 7.63
N PRO A 11 -0.36 -13.75 6.32
CA PRO A 11 -0.92 -14.61 5.29
C PRO A 11 -0.37 -16.06 5.40
N PRO A 12 -1.22 -17.10 5.32
CA PRO A 12 -0.81 -18.51 5.40
C PRO A 12 0.34 -18.89 4.46
N THR A 13 0.33 -18.34 3.24
CA THR A 13 1.38 -18.55 2.25
C THR A 13 2.75 -18.13 2.80
N LEU A 14 2.83 -17.00 3.49
CA LEU A 14 4.10 -16.53 4.05
C LEU A 14 4.47 -17.29 5.32
N ALA A 15 3.48 -17.70 6.12
CA ALA A 15 3.68 -18.48 7.34
C ALA A 15 4.22 -19.90 7.10
N ASP A 16 4.00 -20.47 5.91
CA ASP A 16 4.51 -21.81 5.54
C ASP A 16 5.49 -21.74 4.36
N LYS A 17 4.96 -21.53 3.14
CA LYS A 17 5.77 -21.55 1.91
C LYS A 17 6.87 -20.49 1.91
N GLY A 18 6.58 -19.30 2.42
CA GLY A 18 7.55 -18.22 2.54
C GLY A 18 8.73 -18.57 3.45
N ILE A 19 8.47 -19.16 4.62
CA ILE A 19 9.52 -19.62 5.55
C ILE A 19 10.37 -20.72 4.89
N ARG A 20 9.72 -21.74 4.33
CA ARG A 20 10.43 -22.85 3.65
C ARG A 20 11.31 -22.36 2.52
N GLU A 21 10.81 -21.44 1.69
CA GLU A 21 11.56 -20.89 0.58
C GLU A 21 12.74 -20.04 1.08
N ARG A 22 12.58 -19.25 2.14
CA ARG A 22 13.71 -18.53 2.78
C ARG A 22 14.79 -19.50 3.27
N ASP A 23 14.41 -20.58 3.94
CA ASP A 23 15.36 -21.60 4.42
C ASP A 23 16.09 -22.27 3.24
N LEU A 24 15.38 -22.53 2.13
CA LEU A 24 16.01 -23.00 0.89
C LEU A 24 16.99 -21.97 0.31
N LEU A 25 16.70 -20.68 0.37
CA LEU A 25 17.62 -19.62 -0.09
C LEU A 25 18.87 -19.47 0.79
N VAL A 26 18.77 -19.82 2.08
CA VAL A 26 19.93 -19.94 2.98
C VAL A 26 20.81 -21.11 2.51
N MET A 27 20.22 -22.28 2.31
CA MET A 27 20.94 -23.51 1.96
C MET A 27 21.45 -23.55 0.51
N GLN A 28 20.78 -22.85 -0.41
CA GLN A 28 21.09 -22.86 -1.84
C GLN A 28 21.20 -21.44 -2.40
N PRO A 29 22.33 -20.74 -2.19
CA PRO A 29 22.50 -19.35 -2.62
C PRO A 29 22.25 -19.08 -4.11
N ALA A 30 22.44 -20.07 -4.99
CA ALA A 30 22.15 -19.96 -6.42
C ALA A 30 20.66 -19.67 -6.72
N ARG A 31 19.74 -20.15 -5.88
CA ARG A 31 18.29 -19.91 -6.03
C ARG A 31 17.87 -18.47 -5.78
N ARG A 32 18.70 -17.67 -5.07
CA ARG A 32 18.42 -16.27 -4.75
C ARG A 32 18.25 -15.38 -5.98
N SER A 33 18.75 -15.81 -7.15
CA SER A 33 18.57 -15.10 -8.42
C SER A 33 17.13 -15.14 -8.95
N LYS A 34 16.36 -16.18 -8.60
CA LYS A 34 14.98 -16.41 -9.05
C LYS A 34 14.15 -17.05 -7.94
N PRO A 35 13.90 -16.31 -6.83
CA PRO A 35 13.10 -16.82 -5.72
C PRO A 35 11.64 -17.01 -6.13
N ALA A 36 10.95 -17.99 -5.55
CA ALA A 36 9.54 -18.26 -5.87
C ALA A 36 8.63 -17.05 -5.53
N SER A 37 7.67 -16.74 -6.40
CA SER A 37 6.83 -15.54 -6.29
C SER A 37 5.64 -15.67 -5.33
N HIS A 38 5.87 -16.20 -4.12
CA HIS A 38 4.80 -16.41 -3.11
C HIS A 38 4.10 -15.12 -2.68
N TRP A 39 4.74 -13.96 -2.82
CA TRP A 39 4.11 -12.66 -2.60
C TRP A 39 2.94 -12.37 -3.55
N THR A 40 2.82 -13.10 -4.65
CA THR A 40 1.71 -12.93 -5.60
C THR A 40 0.45 -13.68 -5.17
N GLU A 41 0.50 -14.56 -4.17
CA GLU A 41 -0.65 -15.38 -3.80
C GLU A 41 -1.83 -14.54 -3.27
N PRO A 42 -3.08 -14.99 -3.49
CA PRO A 42 -4.28 -14.21 -3.15
C PRO A 42 -4.38 -13.79 -1.68
N ASP A 43 -3.89 -14.60 -0.75
CA ASP A 43 -3.88 -14.28 0.67
C ASP A 43 -2.93 -13.13 1.01
N VAL A 44 -1.76 -13.11 0.39
CA VAL A 44 -0.79 -12.02 0.54
C VAL A 44 -1.34 -10.74 -0.07
N ARG A 45 -1.85 -10.83 -1.30
CA ARG A 45 -2.38 -9.67 -2.02
C ARG A 45 -3.64 -9.13 -1.37
N GLY A 46 -4.54 -9.99 -0.90
CA GLY A 46 -5.73 -9.59 -0.12
C GLY A 46 -5.36 -8.81 1.15
N ALA A 47 -4.35 -9.26 1.90
CA ALA A 47 -3.86 -8.50 3.05
C ALA A 47 -3.27 -7.13 2.66
N LEU A 48 -2.61 -7.02 1.49
CA LEU A 48 -2.17 -5.74 0.96
C LEU A 48 -3.33 -4.85 0.48
N ARG A 49 -4.39 -5.43 -0.10
CA ARG A 49 -5.63 -4.68 -0.41
C ARG A 49 -6.28 -4.12 0.85
N ALA A 50 -6.25 -4.86 1.96
CA ALA A 50 -6.76 -4.34 3.23
C ALA A 50 -5.92 -3.15 3.73
N MET A 51 -4.62 -3.13 3.43
CA MET A 51 -3.70 -2.05 3.81
C MET A 51 -3.91 -0.75 3.02
N GLN A 52 -4.11 -0.84 1.69
CA GLN A 52 -4.06 0.33 0.78
C GLN A 52 -5.08 0.31 -0.36
N GLY A 53 -5.95 -0.68 -0.44
CA GLY A 53 -6.94 -0.83 -1.51
C GLY A 53 -6.30 -1.06 -2.89
N TRP A 54 -6.83 -0.37 -3.91
CA TRP A 54 -6.38 -0.46 -5.30
C TRP A 54 -5.61 0.79 -5.74
N VAL A 55 -4.83 1.39 -4.85
CA VAL A 55 -3.98 2.53 -5.19
C VAL A 55 -2.51 2.23 -4.94
N CYS A 56 -1.63 2.78 -5.77
CA CYS A 56 -0.18 2.65 -5.61
C CYS A 56 0.27 3.31 -4.30
N ALA A 57 1.08 2.62 -3.50
CA ALA A 57 1.58 3.11 -2.21
C ALA A 57 2.38 4.42 -2.35
N TYR A 58 3.06 4.61 -3.48
CA TYR A 58 3.92 5.76 -3.73
C TYR A 58 3.16 6.93 -4.37
N CYS A 59 2.70 6.73 -5.60
CA CYS A 59 2.12 7.80 -6.43
C CYS A 59 0.61 7.96 -6.28
N LEU A 60 -0.08 7.06 -5.57
CA LEU A 60 -1.54 7.03 -5.43
C LEU A 60 -2.29 6.92 -6.76
N LYS A 61 -1.64 6.45 -7.84
CA LYS A 61 -2.33 6.10 -9.09
C LYS A 61 -3.28 4.92 -8.83
N ASP A 62 -4.40 4.91 -9.54
CA ASP A 62 -5.26 3.74 -9.66
C ASP A 62 -4.48 2.53 -10.21
N LEU A 63 -4.73 1.36 -9.64
CA LEU A 63 -4.12 0.08 -9.99
C LEU A 63 -5.00 -0.80 -10.88
N ALA A 64 -6.12 -0.28 -11.41
CA ALA A 64 -7.00 -0.98 -12.33
C ALA A 64 -6.26 -1.58 -13.56
N ASP A 65 -5.26 -0.86 -14.08
CA ASP A 65 -4.45 -1.28 -15.25
C ASP A 65 -3.39 -2.35 -14.92
N GLY A 66 -3.29 -2.75 -13.65
CA GLY A 66 -2.33 -3.74 -13.17
C GLY A 66 -1.43 -3.21 -12.07
N ASP A 67 -1.08 -4.10 -11.16
CA ASP A 67 -0.21 -3.82 -10.04
C ASP A 67 0.72 -4.96 -9.69
N GLU A 68 1.77 -4.59 -8.98
CA GLU A 68 2.85 -5.46 -8.59
C GLU A 68 3.01 -5.40 -7.06
N VAL A 69 3.50 -6.49 -6.48
CA VAL A 69 3.96 -6.46 -5.09
C VAL A 69 5.39 -5.93 -5.09
N GLU A 70 5.53 -4.73 -4.55
CA GLU A 70 6.78 -4.06 -4.33
C GLU A 70 7.48 -4.62 -3.09
N HIS A 71 8.80 -4.79 -3.19
CA HIS A 71 9.69 -5.11 -2.08
C HIS A 71 10.42 -3.84 -1.65
N PHE A 72 9.93 -3.17 -0.59
CA PHE A 72 10.47 -1.89 -0.11
C PHE A 72 11.99 -1.92 -0.05
N ARG A 73 12.54 -2.91 0.64
CA ARG A 73 13.93 -3.35 0.54
C ARG A 73 14.04 -4.41 -0.57
N PRO A 74 14.82 -4.16 -1.63
CA PRO A 74 14.80 -5.00 -2.83
C PRO A 74 15.30 -6.42 -2.56
N LYS A 75 14.54 -7.40 -3.05
CA LYS A 75 14.82 -8.84 -2.93
C LYS A 75 15.97 -9.36 -3.81
N ALA A 76 16.78 -8.48 -4.39
CA ALA A 76 17.88 -8.89 -5.27
C ALA A 76 18.87 -9.79 -4.51
N GLN A 77 19.46 -10.76 -5.22
CA GLN A 77 20.39 -11.74 -4.63
C GLN A 77 21.55 -11.09 -3.85
N SER A 78 22.06 -9.97 -4.33
CA SER A 78 23.17 -9.22 -3.72
C SER A 78 22.74 -8.20 -2.65
N LEU A 79 21.43 -8.09 -2.40
CA LEU A 79 20.84 -7.15 -1.44
C LEU A 79 20.04 -7.94 -0.40
N TYR A 80 18.75 -7.61 -0.21
CA TYR A 80 17.94 -8.09 0.89
C TYR A 80 17.13 -9.34 0.54
N TRP A 81 17.76 -10.35 -0.06
CA TRP A 81 17.07 -11.56 -0.53
C TRP A 81 16.28 -12.29 0.58
N TRP A 82 16.70 -12.20 1.84
CA TRP A 82 15.99 -12.83 2.97
C TRP A 82 14.69 -12.10 3.34
N LEU A 83 14.52 -10.85 2.89
CA LEU A 83 13.29 -10.08 3.04
C LEU A 83 12.30 -10.32 1.89
N ALA A 84 12.60 -11.26 0.98
CA ALA A 84 11.73 -11.61 -0.13
C ALA A 84 10.38 -12.20 0.30
N TYR A 85 10.29 -12.71 1.55
CA TYR A 85 9.11 -13.35 2.15
C TYR A 85 8.60 -12.66 3.42
N GLU A 86 9.07 -11.44 3.69
CA GLU A 86 8.64 -10.66 4.86
C GLU A 86 7.47 -9.76 4.48
N PHE A 87 6.29 -10.00 5.07
CA PHE A 87 5.10 -9.17 4.82
C PHE A 87 5.35 -7.70 5.16
N THR A 88 6.22 -7.44 6.14
CA THR A 88 6.61 -6.08 6.53
C THR A 88 7.42 -5.33 5.45
N ASN A 89 7.87 -6.04 4.42
CA ASN A 89 8.63 -5.49 3.31
C ASN A 89 7.77 -5.23 2.07
N TYR A 90 6.45 -5.46 2.13
CA TYR A 90 5.57 -5.40 0.96
C TYR A 90 4.66 -4.17 0.90
N PHE A 91 4.43 -3.73 -0.33
CA PHE A 91 3.43 -2.75 -0.73
C PHE A 91 2.84 -3.12 -2.10
N LEU A 92 1.66 -2.58 -2.44
CA LEU A 92 1.21 -2.59 -3.83
C LEU A 92 1.69 -1.32 -4.53
N ALA A 93 2.27 -1.50 -5.72
CA ALA A 93 2.76 -0.41 -6.53
C ALA A 93 2.33 -0.58 -7.99
N CYS A 94 2.21 0.54 -8.71
CA CYS A 94 2.08 0.49 -10.16
C CYS A 94 3.42 0.09 -10.79
N HIS A 95 3.36 -0.49 -12.00
CA HIS A 95 4.55 -0.86 -12.76
C HIS A 95 5.53 0.31 -12.92
N GLY A 96 5.01 1.53 -13.16
CA GLY A 96 5.84 2.73 -13.24
C GLY A 96 6.73 2.91 -12.02
N CYS A 97 6.17 2.91 -10.80
CA CYS A 97 6.94 3.11 -9.57
C CYS A 97 7.92 1.96 -9.26
N ASN A 98 7.52 0.70 -9.49
CA ASN A 98 8.34 -0.49 -9.24
C ASN A 98 9.36 -0.79 -10.37
N SER A 99 9.27 -0.12 -11.51
CA SER A 99 10.16 -0.35 -12.66
C SER A 99 11.65 -0.09 -12.36
N PRO A 100 12.57 -0.69 -13.13
CA PRO A 100 14.02 -0.45 -12.99
C PRO A 100 14.46 1.00 -13.23
N THR A 101 13.67 1.79 -13.98
CA THR A 101 13.96 3.21 -14.24
C THR A 101 13.57 4.10 -13.06
N ASN A 102 12.56 3.69 -12.28
CA ASN A 102 12.17 4.28 -10.99
C ASN A 102 12.74 3.43 -9.84
N LYS A 103 11.95 2.86 -8.94
CA LYS A 103 12.50 2.22 -7.74
C LYS A 103 13.44 1.05 -8.07
N GLY A 104 12.93 0.01 -8.74
CA GLY A 104 13.62 -1.25 -8.98
C GLY A 104 14.44 -1.72 -7.78
N THR A 105 15.73 -1.93 -7.99
CA THR A 105 16.69 -2.33 -6.95
C THR A 105 17.38 -1.16 -6.25
N ARG A 106 17.02 0.09 -6.56
CA ARG A 106 17.58 1.27 -5.89
C ARG A 106 17.07 1.31 -4.46
N PHE A 107 17.99 1.27 -3.50
CA PHE A 107 17.70 1.44 -2.08
C PHE A 107 18.86 2.19 -1.43
N PRO A 108 18.85 3.53 -1.52
CA PRO A 108 19.92 4.37 -1.00
C PRO A 108 19.95 4.32 0.53
N ILE A 109 21.17 4.32 1.07
CA ILE A 109 21.45 4.45 2.50
C ILE A 109 22.35 5.66 2.73
N GLU A 110 22.37 6.17 3.95
CA GLU A 110 23.19 7.29 4.37
C GLU A 110 24.68 7.02 4.14
N GLU A 111 25.42 8.09 3.85
CA GLU A 111 26.87 8.02 3.73
C GLU A 111 27.48 7.57 5.07
N GLY A 112 28.39 6.60 5.03
CA GLY A 112 28.94 5.96 6.23
C GLY A 112 28.06 4.88 6.85
N SER A 113 26.82 4.68 6.41
CA SER A 113 26.00 3.54 6.84
C SER A 113 26.48 2.26 6.16
N ALA A 114 26.56 1.16 6.93
CA ALA A 114 26.76 -0.16 6.38
C ALA A 114 25.41 -0.74 5.92
N ARG A 115 25.39 -1.38 4.74
CA ARG A 115 24.22 -2.14 4.31
C ARG A 115 24.09 -3.41 5.14
N VAL A 116 22.91 -3.66 5.69
CA VAL A 116 22.63 -4.86 6.48
C VAL A 116 22.62 -6.08 5.56
N VAL A 117 23.25 -7.16 6.01
CA VAL A 117 23.31 -8.47 5.34
C VAL A 117 22.53 -9.50 6.16
N TYR A 118 22.39 -10.73 5.65
CA TYR A 118 21.64 -11.77 6.35
C TYR A 118 22.20 -12.06 7.75
N GLU A 119 23.53 -12.01 7.90
CA GLU A 119 24.24 -12.29 9.14
C GLU A 119 24.01 -11.20 10.21
N THR A 120 23.71 -9.96 9.80
CA THR A 120 23.48 -8.80 10.68
C THR A 120 22.03 -8.31 10.64
N ARG A 121 21.10 -9.17 10.20
CA ARG A 121 19.69 -8.82 9.96
C ARG A 121 18.92 -8.31 11.18
N ASP A 122 19.42 -8.60 12.39
CA ASP A 122 18.92 -8.09 13.66
C ASP A 122 19.11 -6.58 13.81
N THR A 123 20.05 -5.97 13.07
CA THR A 123 20.29 -4.52 13.08
C THR A 123 19.58 -3.76 11.95
N LEU A 124 18.58 -4.37 11.30
CA LEU A 124 17.90 -3.79 10.12
C LEU A 124 17.27 -2.42 10.38
N ASP A 125 16.75 -2.21 11.59
CA ASP A 125 16.11 -0.95 12.00
C ASP A 125 17.12 0.20 12.18
N ALA A 126 18.40 -0.13 12.41
CA ALA A 126 19.48 0.84 12.55
C ALA A 126 20.13 1.23 11.22
N GLU A 127 19.78 0.56 10.12
CA GLU A 127 20.31 0.92 8.79
C GLU A 127 19.76 2.29 8.36
N GLY A 128 20.66 3.21 8.00
CA GLY A 128 20.32 4.58 7.60
C GLY A 128 19.62 4.67 6.24
N ARG A 129 18.40 4.14 6.11
CA ARG A 129 17.64 4.14 4.86
C ARG A 129 17.24 5.55 4.45
N LEU A 130 17.36 5.83 3.15
CA LEU A 130 16.99 7.12 2.55
C LEU A 130 15.66 7.07 1.75
N PHE A 131 14.86 6.01 1.90
CA PHE A 131 13.48 5.98 1.45
C PHE A 131 12.48 6.01 2.58
N ALA A 132 11.40 6.76 2.36
CA ALA A 132 10.25 6.82 3.24
C ALA A 132 9.45 5.51 3.10
N ASP A 133 9.21 4.86 4.23
CA ASP A 133 8.33 3.71 4.37
C ASP A 133 6.92 4.22 4.68
N PRO A 134 5.93 4.07 3.78
CA PRO A 134 4.57 4.57 4.01
C PRO A 134 3.86 3.97 5.23
N SER A 135 4.37 2.87 5.79
CA SER A 135 3.81 2.19 6.95
C SER A 135 4.47 2.55 8.29
N LEU A 136 5.73 3.00 8.25
CA LEU A 136 6.51 3.32 9.45
C LEU A 136 6.72 4.82 9.63
N ASP A 137 7.01 5.55 8.55
CA ASP A 137 7.30 6.98 8.62
C ASP A 137 6.01 7.82 8.67
N PRO A 138 6.04 9.02 9.28
CA PRO A 138 4.89 9.94 9.32
C PRO A 138 4.72 10.66 7.98
N VAL A 139 4.48 9.91 6.90
CA VAL A 139 4.45 10.42 5.53
C VAL A 139 3.38 11.48 5.28
N ASP A 140 2.26 11.46 6.02
CA ASP A 140 1.23 12.51 5.94
C ASP A 140 1.69 13.86 6.50
N GLU A 141 2.65 13.84 7.43
CA GLU A 141 3.34 15.01 8.00
C GLU A 141 4.56 15.43 7.16
N TRP A 142 5.06 14.54 6.30
CA TRP A 142 6.20 14.84 5.45
C TRP A 142 5.82 15.39 4.08
N PHE A 143 4.74 14.88 3.49
CA PHE A 143 4.36 15.22 2.12
C PHE A 143 3.10 16.08 2.07
N HIS A 144 3.09 17.00 1.11
CA HIS A 144 1.87 17.68 0.67
C HIS A 144 1.87 17.82 -0.85
N VAL A 145 0.69 18.00 -1.42
CA VAL A 145 0.54 18.37 -2.82
C VAL A 145 0.41 19.89 -2.86
N ASP A 146 1.31 20.56 -3.57
CA ASP A 146 1.24 22.00 -3.81
C ASP A 146 0.29 22.29 -4.96
N LEU A 147 -0.78 23.03 -4.66
CA LEU A 147 -1.86 23.39 -5.58
C LEU A 147 -1.72 24.80 -6.16
N PHE A 148 -0.77 25.62 -5.69
CA PHE A 148 -0.67 27.06 -6.01
C PHE A 148 0.50 27.41 -6.94
N ARG A 149 0.98 26.44 -7.72
CA ARG A 149 2.20 26.60 -8.53
C ARG A 149 1.97 27.44 -9.78
N LEU A 150 2.81 28.47 -9.95
CA LEU A 150 2.82 29.36 -11.13
C LEU A 150 3.20 28.63 -12.43
N ASP A 151 3.92 27.51 -12.35
CA ASP A 151 4.28 26.68 -13.51
C ASP A 151 3.13 25.77 -13.98
N GLY A 152 1.97 25.84 -13.33
CA GLY A 152 0.78 25.04 -13.64
C GLY A 152 0.92 23.55 -13.28
N LEU A 153 2.03 23.14 -12.67
CA LEU A 153 2.29 21.75 -12.33
C LEU A 153 1.92 21.47 -10.87
N ILE A 154 1.00 20.54 -10.66
CA ILE A 154 0.65 20.05 -9.33
C ILE A 154 1.76 19.09 -8.86
N LYS A 155 2.53 19.48 -7.85
CA LYS A 155 3.73 18.74 -7.39
C LYS A 155 3.54 18.18 -5.99
N LEU A 156 4.18 17.04 -5.73
CA LEU A 156 4.38 16.51 -4.39
C LEU A 156 5.62 17.16 -3.79
N GLU A 157 5.49 17.83 -2.65
CA GLU A 157 6.60 18.51 -1.99
C GLU A 157 6.75 18.07 -0.54
N VAL A 158 7.98 18.13 -0.03
CA VAL A 158 8.24 17.89 1.38
C VAL A 158 7.83 19.14 2.16
N ARG A 159 6.92 18.98 3.12
CA ARG A 159 6.34 20.11 3.84
C ARG A 159 7.40 20.95 4.57
N PRO A 160 7.19 22.28 4.72
CA PRO A 160 8.17 23.15 5.37
C PRO A 160 8.53 22.79 6.81
N GLN A 161 7.65 22.08 7.53
CA GLN A 161 7.84 21.71 8.94
C GLN A 161 8.85 20.57 9.10
N VAL A 162 9.11 19.80 8.04
CA VAL A 162 10.21 18.83 8.03
C VAL A 162 11.51 19.61 7.90
N VAL A 163 12.23 19.72 9.01
CA VAL A 163 13.42 20.58 9.18
C VAL A 163 14.49 20.24 8.15
N ARG A 164 15.05 21.26 7.48
CA ARG A 164 16.14 21.06 6.51
C ARG A 164 17.40 20.54 7.20
N GLY A 165 18.14 19.68 6.50
CA GLY A 165 19.38 19.08 7.02
C GLY A 165 19.17 17.86 7.93
N THR A 166 17.93 17.47 8.25
CA THR A 166 17.64 16.23 8.97
C THR A 166 17.60 15.03 8.04
N VAL A 167 17.79 13.83 8.61
CA VAL A 167 17.63 12.55 7.90
C VAL A 167 16.22 12.41 7.34
N ASP A 168 15.20 12.84 8.09
CA ASP A 168 13.80 12.78 7.64
C ASP A 168 13.54 13.63 6.40
N ARG A 169 14.09 14.86 6.33
CA ARG A 169 14.01 15.69 5.13
C ARG A 169 14.69 15.02 3.95
N THR A 170 15.91 14.51 4.16
CA THR A 170 16.68 13.84 3.12
C THR A 170 15.93 12.61 2.60
N ARG A 171 15.39 11.80 3.50
CA ARG A 171 14.59 10.61 3.18
C ARG A 171 13.33 10.97 2.39
N ALA A 172 12.58 11.98 2.83
CA ALA A 172 11.40 12.44 2.12
C ALA A 172 11.75 12.95 0.71
N GLN A 173 12.81 13.75 0.59
CA GLN A 173 13.26 14.32 -0.68
C GLN A 173 13.76 13.24 -1.66
N ARG A 174 14.63 12.34 -1.19
CA ARG A 174 15.13 11.19 -1.97
C ARG A 174 13.98 10.30 -2.46
N THR A 175 12.94 10.14 -1.66
CA THR A 175 11.75 9.37 -2.08
C THR A 175 11.03 10.04 -3.24
N ILE A 176 10.89 11.37 -3.25
CA ILE A 176 10.29 12.10 -4.39
C ILE A 176 11.16 11.97 -5.64
N ASP A 177 12.47 12.19 -5.48
CA ASP A 177 13.40 12.33 -6.59
C ASP A 177 13.70 10.99 -7.26
N ASP A 178 14.03 9.96 -6.47
CA ASP A 178 14.44 8.66 -7.02
C ASP A 178 13.25 7.84 -7.56
N LEU A 179 12.04 8.07 -7.03
CA LEU A 179 10.79 7.54 -7.61
C LEU A 179 10.21 8.46 -8.70
N ARG A 180 10.86 9.60 -8.96
CA ARG A 180 10.52 10.54 -10.03
C ARG A 180 9.06 11.02 -9.95
N LEU A 181 8.54 11.19 -8.74
CA LEU A 181 7.11 11.48 -8.47
C LEU A 181 6.63 12.82 -9.03
N ASN A 182 7.54 13.72 -9.41
CA ASN A 182 7.23 15.00 -10.05
C ASN A 182 7.70 15.12 -11.50
N LEU A 183 8.34 14.07 -12.04
CA LEU A 183 8.91 14.09 -13.38
C LEU A 183 8.18 13.14 -14.33
N ASP A 184 7.58 12.07 -13.81
CA ASP A 184 6.87 11.06 -14.59
C ASP A 184 5.45 11.55 -14.97
N PRO A 185 5.11 11.71 -16.28
CA PRO A 185 3.77 12.09 -16.72
C PRO A 185 2.67 11.13 -16.26
N ASP A 186 2.97 9.83 -16.12
CA ASP A 186 2.01 8.83 -15.64
C ASP A 186 1.66 9.02 -14.15
N VAL A 187 2.44 9.85 -13.45
CA VAL A 187 2.21 10.26 -12.07
C VAL A 187 1.63 11.68 -11.99
N THR A 188 2.18 12.63 -12.75
CA THR A 188 1.78 14.04 -12.66
C THR A 188 0.44 14.33 -13.34
N GLN A 189 0.11 13.65 -14.46
CA GLN A 189 -1.17 13.87 -15.13
C GLN A 189 -2.37 13.41 -14.30
N PRO A 190 -2.39 12.21 -13.68
CA PRO A 190 -3.48 11.83 -12.78
C PRO A 190 -3.66 12.82 -11.63
N ARG A 191 -2.55 13.34 -11.08
CA ARG A 191 -2.59 14.35 -10.02
C ARG A 191 -3.26 15.65 -10.47
N HIS A 192 -2.89 16.16 -11.65
CA HIS A 192 -3.53 17.34 -12.22
C HIS A 192 -5.03 17.09 -12.51
N ARG A 193 -5.39 15.92 -13.07
CA ARG A 193 -6.80 15.55 -13.30
C ARG A 193 -7.59 15.52 -12.00
N ALA A 194 -7.01 15.02 -10.91
CA ALA A 194 -7.65 15.01 -9.60
C ALA A 194 -7.91 16.43 -9.07
N PHE A 195 -7.00 17.38 -9.28
CA PHE A 195 -7.23 18.79 -8.94
C PHE A 195 -8.39 19.38 -9.75
N VAL A 196 -8.40 19.19 -11.08
CA VAL A 196 -9.49 19.68 -11.95
C VAL A 196 -10.83 19.07 -11.57
N ASP A 197 -10.85 17.78 -11.24
CA ASP A 197 -12.04 17.07 -10.77
C ASP A 197 -12.53 17.62 -9.42
N ALA A 198 -11.62 17.87 -8.47
CA ALA A 198 -11.93 18.49 -7.20
C ALA A 198 -12.58 19.87 -7.36
N SER A 199 -12.04 20.71 -8.25
CA SER A 199 -12.63 22.01 -8.59
C SER A 199 -14.03 21.89 -9.14
N LYS A 200 -14.26 20.95 -10.07
CA LYS A 200 -15.59 20.68 -10.63
C LYS A 200 -16.59 20.19 -9.59
N LEU A 201 -16.17 19.34 -8.65
CA LEU A 201 -17.03 18.88 -7.56
C LEU A 201 -17.40 20.04 -6.63
N HIS A 202 -16.44 20.90 -6.29
CA HIS A 202 -16.67 22.09 -5.48
C HIS A 202 -17.65 23.07 -6.18
N GLU A 203 -17.46 23.37 -7.47
CA GLU A 203 -18.36 24.26 -8.25
C GLU A 203 -19.83 23.80 -8.23
N ARG A 204 -20.05 22.48 -8.18
CA ARG A 204 -21.39 21.86 -8.15
C ARG A 204 -21.91 21.65 -6.72
N ASN A 205 -21.14 22.05 -5.71
CA ASN A 205 -21.40 21.82 -4.29
C ASN A 205 -21.53 20.34 -3.91
N ASP A 206 -20.82 19.43 -4.61
CA ASP A 206 -20.80 18.00 -4.31
C ASP A 206 -19.69 17.68 -3.29
N ILE A 207 -19.89 18.19 -2.07
CA ILE A 207 -18.91 18.08 -0.97
C ILE A 207 -18.74 16.63 -0.50
N LEU A 208 -19.81 15.82 -0.58
CA LEU A 208 -19.75 14.42 -0.18
C LEU A 208 -18.83 13.61 -1.10
N GLU A 209 -18.97 13.76 -2.42
CA GLU A 209 -18.08 13.08 -3.37
C GLU A 209 -16.64 13.61 -3.24
N LEU A 210 -16.46 14.92 -3.02
CA LEU A 210 -15.14 15.50 -2.79
C LEU A 210 -14.43 14.88 -1.57
N ARG A 211 -15.15 14.74 -0.44
CA ARG A 211 -14.68 14.02 0.75
C ARG A 211 -14.40 12.56 0.44
N ARG A 212 -15.30 11.88 -0.29
CA ARG A 212 -15.10 10.48 -0.68
C ARG A 212 -13.79 10.31 -1.45
N ARG A 213 -13.51 11.18 -2.42
CA ARG A 213 -12.26 11.19 -3.21
C ARG A 213 -11.02 11.50 -2.39
N ALA A 214 -11.14 12.23 -1.28
CA ALA A 214 -10.03 12.47 -0.34
C ALA A 214 -9.66 11.27 0.54
N SER A 215 -10.44 10.18 0.47
CA SER A 215 -10.14 8.93 1.18
C SER A 215 -8.78 8.37 0.78
N ARG A 216 -8.06 7.77 1.75
CA ARG A 216 -6.77 7.09 1.52
C ARG A 216 -6.84 5.93 0.53
N PHE A 217 -8.02 5.33 0.37
CA PHE A 217 -8.24 4.22 -0.55
C PHE A 217 -8.56 4.68 -1.98
N GLN A 218 -8.70 5.99 -2.22
CA GLN A 218 -9.06 6.54 -3.53
C GLN A 218 -7.83 7.02 -4.30
N PRO A 219 -7.83 6.84 -5.63
CA PRO A 219 -6.78 7.36 -6.49
C PRO A 219 -6.58 8.86 -6.28
N GLN A 220 -5.32 9.27 -6.13
CA GLN A 220 -4.93 10.66 -5.87
C GLN A 220 -5.61 11.28 -4.63
N GLY A 221 -6.02 10.47 -3.65
CA GLY A 221 -6.73 10.98 -2.46
C GLY A 221 -5.97 12.05 -1.68
N LEU A 222 -4.63 12.12 -1.77
CA LEU A 222 -3.85 13.21 -1.19
C LEU A 222 -4.11 14.57 -1.88
N THR A 223 -4.36 14.59 -3.19
CA THR A 223 -4.66 15.82 -3.95
C THR A 223 -6.02 16.37 -3.53
N TYR A 224 -7.04 15.52 -3.45
CA TYR A 224 -8.36 15.91 -2.96
C TYR A 224 -8.31 16.34 -1.49
N LEU A 225 -7.50 15.67 -0.66
CA LEU A 225 -7.27 16.07 0.73
C LEU A 225 -6.59 17.44 0.84
N ALA A 226 -5.58 17.70 0.01
CA ALA A 226 -4.95 19.03 -0.07
C ALA A 226 -5.97 20.09 -0.51
N TYR A 227 -6.81 19.76 -1.50
CA TYR A 227 -7.86 20.67 -1.98
C TYR A 227 -8.84 21.05 -0.87
N LEU A 228 -9.34 20.06 -0.11
CA LEU A 228 -10.21 20.32 1.04
C LEU A 228 -9.52 21.22 2.07
N LYS A 229 -8.26 20.96 2.40
CA LYS A 229 -7.51 21.75 3.38
C LYS A 229 -7.28 23.20 2.93
N ASP A 230 -6.97 23.39 1.66
CA ASP A 230 -6.51 24.68 1.14
C ASP A 230 -7.67 25.57 0.67
N PHE A 231 -8.74 24.99 0.14
CA PHE A 231 -9.88 25.72 -0.45
C PHE A 231 -11.17 25.64 0.37
N LEU A 232 -11.31 24.66 1.26
CA LEU A 232 -12.53 24.40 2.05
C LEU A 232 -12.20 24.04 3.51
N PRO A 233 -11.41 24.87 4.23
CA PRO A 233 -10.92 24.54 5.57
C PRO A 233 -12.03 24.34 6.62
N GLU A 234 -13.24 24.84 6.35
CA GLU A 234 -14.43 24.64 7.17
C GLU A 234 -15.08 23.26 7.00
N VAL A 235 -14.80 22.57 5.89
CA VAL A 235 -15.30 21.21 5.64
C VAL A 235 -14.47 20.22 6.44
N SER A 236 -15.11 19.41 7.27
CA SER A 236 -14.39 18.37 8.01
C SER A 236 -13.75 17.36 7.05
N LEU A 237 -12.60 16.82 7.43
CA LEU A 237 -11.92 15.80 6.63
C LEU A 237 -12.59 14.44 6.83
N PRO A 238 -12.44 13.49 5.87
CA PRO A 238 -12.91 12.13 6.06
C PRO A 238 -12.37 11.50 7.34
N THR A 239 -13.27 10.96 8.15
CA THR A 239 -12.93 10.10 9.27
C THR A 239 -12.54 8.71 8.76
N SER A 240 -11.78 7.97 9.55
CA SER A 240 -11.38 6.61 9.18
C SER A 240 -12.59 5.68 8.99
N ASP A 241 -13.69 5.91 9.73
CA ASP A 241 -14.95 5.17 9.61
C ASP A 241 -15.67 5.43 8.29
N GLU A 242 -15.73 6.69 7.85
CA GLU A 242 -16.27 7.06 6.55
C GLU A 242 -15.41 6.47 5.42
N GLU A 243 -14.09 6.61 5.52
CA GLU A 243 -13.15 6.05 4.54
C GLU A 243 -13.35 4.54 4.36
N LEU A 244 -13.48 3.79 5.46
CA LEU A 244 -13.72 2.35 5.42
C LEU A 244 -15.13 2.01 4.89
N SER A 245 -16.16 2.75 5.28
CA SER A 245 -17.53 2.53 4.79
C SER A 245 -17.63 2.72 3.27
N TRP A 246 -17.02 3.79 2.74
CA TRP A 246 -16.95 4.02 1.29
C TRP A 246 -16.10 2.97 0.57
N PHE A 247 -15.03 2.50 1.21
CA PHE A 247 -14.22 1.42 0.67
C PHE A 247 -15.03 0.12 0.57
N LEU A 248 -15.77 -0.28 1.61
CA LEU A 248 -16.64 -1.46 1.58
C LEU A 248 -17.74 -1.36 0.51
N ALA A 249 -18.27 -0.16 0.26
CA ALA A 249 -19.20 0.06 -0.86
C ALA A 249 -18.53 -0.19 -2.21
N GLU A 250 -17.25 0.18 -2.38
CA GLU A 250 -16.47 -0.17 -3.57
C GLU A 250 -16.19 -1.67 -3.68
N VAL A 251 -15.90 -2.34 -2.57
CA VAL A 251 -15.77 -3.80 -2.53
C VAL A 251 -17.06 -4.46 -3.03
N ASN A 252 -18.22 -4.02 -2.55
CA ASN A 252 -19.51 -4.58 -2.97
C ASN A 252 -19.75 -4.42 -4.47
N ARG A 253 -19.36 -3.27 -5.06
CA ARG A 253 -19.44 -3.07 -6.52
C ARG A 253 -18.60 -4.09 -7.28
N LYS A 254 -17.38 -4.38 -6.82
CA LYS A 254 -16.47 -5.35 -7.45
C LYS A 254 -17.00 -6.78 -7.32
N VAL A 255 -17.62 -7.13 -6.19
CA VAL A 255 -18.26 -8.44 -6.02
C VAL A 255 -19.49 -8.57 -6.93
N THR A 256 -20.33 -7.53 -7.01
CA THR A 256 -21.49 -7.51 -7.92
C THR A 256 -21.08 -7.69 -9.38
N GLU A 257 -19.95 -7.09 -9.78
CA GLU A 257 -19.36 -7.26 -11.11
C GLU A 257 -18.89 -8.71 -11.34
N TYR A 258 -18.20 -9.32 -10.36
CA TYR A 258 -17.81 -10.72 -10.42
C TYR A 258 -19.02 -11.67 -10.54
N ASP A 259 -20.06 -11.46 -9.74
CA ASP A 259 -21.29 -12.26 -9.83
C ASP A 259 -21.97 -12.15 -11.20
N ARG A 260 -21.91 -10.98 -11.83
CA ARG A 260 -22.39 -10.80 -13.21
C ARG A 260 -21.56 -11.62 -14.18
N LEU A 261 -20.22 -11.57 -14.10
CA LEU A 261 -19.34 -12.38 -14.95
C LEU A 261 -19.62 -13.88 -14.78
N CYS A 262 -19.85 -14.36 -13.56
CA CYS A 262 -20.21 -15.75 -13.30
C CYS A 262 -21.54 -16.12 -13.95
N ARG A 263 -22.59 -15.31 -13.79
CA ARG A 263 -23.91 -15.56 -14.41
C ARG A 263 -23.86 -15.56 -15.93
N ASP A 264 -23.06 -14.68 -16.51
CA ASP A 264 -22.93 -14.54 -17.96
C ASP A 264 -21.96 -15.58 -18.56
N GLY A 265 -21.35 -16.45 -17.74
CA GLY A 265 -20.35 -17.43 -18.18
C GLY A 265 -19.04 -16.80 -18.67
N GLN A 266 -18.75 -15.58 -18.24
CA GLN A 266 -17.58 -14.78 -18.61
C GLN A 266 -16.50 -14.73 -17.54
N ALA A 267 -16.74 -15.34 -16.37
CA ALA A 267 -15.73 -15.47 -15.34
C ALA A 267 -14.55 -16.31 -15.85
N ASP A 268 -13.34 -15.81 -15.60
CA ASP A 268 -12.10 -16.46 -15.95
C ASP A 268 -11.18 -16.61 -14.72
N ARG A 269 -10.03 -17.25 -14.91
CA ARG A 269 -9.04 -17.45 -13.85
C ARG A 269 -8.60 -16.13 -13.20
N GLN A 270 -8.56 -15.03 -13.96
CA GLN A 270 -8.14 -13.73 -13.44
C GLN A 270 -9.24 -13.09 -12.58
N SER A 271 -10.50 -13.15 -13.00
CA SER A 271 -11.62 -12.67 -12.20
C SER A 271 -11.79 -13.50 -10.93
N ASP A 272 -11.64 -14.83 -11.02
CA ASP A 272 -11.68 -15.73 -9.86
C ASP A 272 -10.58 -15.39 -8.85
N ARG A 273 -9.35 -15.18 -9.33
CA ARG A 273 -8.22 -14.80 -8.47
C ARG A 273 -8.46 -13.45 -7.79
N ARG A 274 -9.01 -12.46 -8.52
CA ARG A 274 -9.35 -11.14 -7.96
C ARG A 274 -10.46 -11.24 -6.90
N PHE A 275 -11.44 -12.11 -7.11
CA PHE A 275 -12.45 -12.38 -6.11
C PHE A 275 -11.86 -13.05 -4.86
N GLU A 276 -10.95 -14.00 -5.02
CA GLU A 276 -10.23 -14.61 -3.90
C GLU A 276 -9.40 -13.58 -3.11
N GLU A 277 -8.72 -12.64 -3.78
CA GLU A 277 -8.05 -11.51 -3.12
C GLU A 277 -9.02 -10.67 -2.28
N ILE A 278 -10.25 -10.44 -2.75
CA ILE A 278 -11.30 -9.72 -2.01
C ILE A 278 -11.70 -10.51 -0.76
N LEU A 279 -11.89 -11.83 -0.85
CA LEU A 279 -12.24 -12.65 0.31
C LEU A 279 -11.15 -12.62 1.38
N TRP A 280 -9.87 -12.70 0.99
CA TRP A 280 -8.74 -12.58 1.91
C TRP A 280 -8.59 -11.18 2.51
N MET A 281 -8.90 -10.13 1.76
CA MET A 281 -8.95 -8.76 2.26
C MET A 281 -10.04 -8.62 3.34
N LEU A 282 -11.24 -9.15 3.10
CA LEU A 282 -12.32 -9.15 4.09
C LEU A 282 -11.93 -9.95 5.34
N ALA A 283 -11.24 -11.08 5.19
CA ALA A 283 -10.71 -11.84 6.31
C ALA A 283 -9.71 -11.01 7.14
N ALA A 284 -8.80 -10.28 6.48
CA ALA A 284 -7.86 -9.41 7.16
C ALA A 284 -8.55 -8.26 7.92
N PHE A 285 -9.60 -7.67 7.34
CA PHE A 285 -10.43 -6.67 8.02
C PHE A 285 -11.19 -7.25 9.21
N TRP A 286 -11.67 -8.48 9.12
CA TRP A 286 -12.34 -9.15 10.23
C TRP A 286 -11.38 -9.33 11.43
N VAL A 287 -10.11 -9.65 11.18
CA VAL A 287 -9.12 -9.81 12.25
C VAL A 287 -8.64 -8.46 12.80
N ASP A 288 -8.33 -7.51 11.91
CA ASP A 288 -7.67 -6.26 12.30
C ASP A 288 -8.19 -5.05 11.51
N PRO A 289 -9.39 -4.54 11.83
CA PRO A 289 -10.01 -3.46 11.10
C PRO A 289 -9.23 -2.14 11.27
N PRO A 290 -9.14 -1.29 10.22
CA PRO A 290 -8.37 -0.04 10.28
C PRO A 290 -9.06 1.10 11.04
N ALA A 291 -10.37 1.03 11.26
CA ALA A 291 -11.17 2.13 11.83
C ALA A 291 -12.44 1.65 12.54
N LEU A 292 -13.20 0.78 11.87
CA LEU A 292 -14.43 0.21 12.41
C LEU A 292 -14.12 -0.77 13.54
N ASP A 293 -15.04 -0.88 14.49
CA ASP A 293 -15.11 -2.05 15.37
C ASP A 293 -15.36 -3.31 14.52
N VAL A 294 -14.79 -4.44 14.94
CA VAL A 294 -14.95 -5.76 14.32
C VAL A 294 -16.43 -6.09 14.14
N SER A 295 -17.28 -5.74 15.11
CA SER A 295 -18.74 -5.99 15.03
C SER A 295 -19.40 -5.33 13.82
N ARG A 296 -18.92 -4.16 13.38
CA ARG A 296 -19.46 -3.45 12.21
C ARG A 296 -19.05 -4.12 10.90
N ILE A 297 -17.84 -4.67 10.85
CA ILE A 297 -17.37 -5.44 9.69
C ILE A 297 -18.13 -6.76 9.60
N GLU A 298 -18.31 -7.45 10.74
CA GLU A 298 -19.16 -8.64 10.84
C GLU A 298 -20.59 -8.38 10.36
N ALA A 299 -21.24 -7.33 10.87
CA ALA A 299 -22.60 -6.97 10.46
C ALA A 299 -22.68 -6.64 8.96
N TRP A 300 -21.67 -5.94 8.41
CA TRP A 300 -21.61 -5.69 6.97
C TRP A 300 -21.45 -6.98 6.17
N MET A 301 -20.56 -7.89 6.60
CA MET A 301 -20.36 -9.18 5.93
C MET A 301 -21.60 -10.06 6.00
N ASP A 302 -22.31 -10.09 7.13
CA ASP A 302 -23.55 -10.84 7.30
C ASP A 302 -24.63 -10.32 6.37
N GLY A 303 -24.84 -9.00 6.33
CA GLY A 303 -25.80 -8.35 5.44
C GLY A 303 -25.53 -8.55 3.94
N HIS A 304 -24.32 -8.98 3.56
CA HIS A 304 -23.92 -9.27 2.17
C HIS A 304 -23.60 -10.76 1.93
N GLY A 305 -23.84 -11.64 2.90
CA GLY A 305 -23.64 -13.10 2.75
C GLY A 305 -22.19 -13.57 2.73
N PHE A 306 -21.23 -12.80 3.24
CA PHE A 306 -19.80 -13.15 3.21
C PHE A 306 -19.33 -13.99 4.38
N ILE A 307 -20.09 -14.08 5.49
CA ILE A 307 -19.68 -14.76 6.72
C ILE A 307 -19.18 -16.19 6.46
N ALA A 308 -19.95 -16.99 5.71
CA ALA A 308 -19.61 -18.38 5.42
C ALA A 308 -18.41 -18.53 4.46
N LEU A 309 -18.20 -17.57 3.57
CA LEU A 309 -17.09 -17.59 2.61
C LEU A 309 -15.78 -17.13 3.26
N VAL A 310 -15.84 -16.12 4.13
CA VAL A 310 -14.67 -15.46 4.71
C VAL A 310 -14.22 -16.13 6.00
N GLY A 311 -15.14 -16.70 6.79
CA GLY A 311 -14.84 -17.35 8.09
C GLY A 311 -13.68 -18.37 8.02
N PRO A 312 -13.71 -19.36 7.09
CA PRO A 312 -12.63 -20.31 6.94
C PRO A 312 -11.27 -19.69 6.55
N LEU A 313 -11.28 -18.53 5.88
CA LEU A 313 -10.05 -17.81 5.52
C LEU A 313 -9.51 -17.03 6.72
N ARG A 314 -10.40 -16.37 7.48
CA ARG A 314 -10.07 -15.68 8.73
C ARG A 314 -9.37 -16.61 9.71
N ASP A 315 -9.88 -17.81 9.89
CA ASP A 315 -9.33 -18.79 10.85
C ASP A 315 -7.93 -19.30 10.47
N ARG A 316 -7.52 -19.08 9.22
CA ARG A 316 -6.17 -19.41 8.73
C ARG A 316 -5.19 -18.25 8.89
N LEU A 317 -5.65 -17.00 9.07
CA LEU A 317 -4.78 -15.87 9.31
C LEU A 317 -4.17 -15.98 10.71
N LEU A 318 -2.84 -15.91 10.79
CA LEU A 318 -2.16 -15.92 12.08
C LEU A 318 -1.99 -14.48 12.58
N PRO A 319 -2.13 -14.23 13.90
CA PRO A 319 -1.79 -12.93 14.48
C PRO A 319 -0.31 -12.60 14.23
N SER A 320 0.03 -11.35 13.91
CA SER A 320 1.44 -10.94 13.69
C SER A 320 2.35 -11.16 14.91
N ALA A 321 1.79 -11.30 16.11
CA ALA A 321 2.54 -11.62 17.32
C ALA A 321 3.04 -13.08 17.38
N MET A 322 2.53 -13.97 16.53
CA MET A 322 2.83 -15.41 16.55
C MET A 322 3.93 -15.85 15.58
N LEU A 323 4.44 -14.95 14.72
CA LEU A 323 5.69 -15.25 14.02
C LEU A 323 6.84 -15.13 15.02
N PRO A 324 7.78 -16.08 15.06
CA PRO A 324 9.01 -15.87 15.78
C PRO A 324 9.66 -14.61 15.19
N ARG A 325 9.59 -13.49 15.93
CA ARG A 325 10.61 -12.45 15.82
C ARG A 325 11.91 -13.22 15.92
N ASP A 326 12.80 -13.09 14.95
CA ASP A 326 14.10 -13.72 15.01
C ASP A 326 14.67 -13.44 16.42
N THR A 327 14.67 -14.47 17.25
CA THR A 327 14.73 -14.37 18.70
C THR A 327 16.19 -14.29 19.05
N ARG A 328 16.82 -13.16 18.69
CA ARG A 328 18.11 -12.71 19.24
C ARG A 328 18.09 -11.19 19.34
N ARG A 329 17.34 -10.70 20.32
CA ARG A 329 17.68 -9.46 21.00
C ARG A 329 18.67 -9.82 22.11
N PRO A 330 19.91 -9.31 22.12
CA PRO A 330 20.51 -8.86 23.36
C PRO A 330 19.83 -7.57 23.85
#